data_AF-A0A7J3MU91-F1
#
_entry.id   AF-A0A7J3MU91-F1
#
_cell.length_a   1.000
_cell.length_b   1.000
_cell.length_c   1.000
_cell.angle_alpha   90.00
_cell.angle_beta   90.00
_cell.angle_gamma   90.00
#
_symmetry.space_group_name_H-M   'P 1'
#
loop_
_entity.id
_entity.type
_entity.pdbx_description
1 polymer ?
#
loop_
_entity_poly.entity_id
_entity_poly.type
_entity_poly.pdbx_seq_one_letter_code
_entity_poly.pdbx_strand_id
1 'polypeptide(L)'
;MRILSDGDTDGVFATGFLLRALILMNVEEVYSGNVEYPRAREMEKLTATGNILIELHTERGIKYSGQNLLIDHHPEPPRVVLYSDQTPILTRKYNIST
;
A
#
# COMPACT_ATOMS: atom_id res chain seq x y z
N MET A 1 -7.28 4.59 9.67
CA MET A 1 -6.37 3.97 8.69
C MET A 1 -6.00 5.00 7.62
N ARG A 2 -4.78 4.98 7.07
CA ARG A 2 -4.45 5.75 5.86
C ARG A 2 -3.97 4.83 4.75
N ILE A 3 -4.21 5.26 3.51
CA ILE A 3 -3.70 4.60 2.30
C ILE A 3 -2.67 5.54 1.68
N LEU A 4 -1.45 5.04 1.49
CA LEU A 4 -0.38 5.75 0.79
C LEU A 4 -0.11 5.02 -0.52
N SER A 5 -0.15 5.74 -1.64
CA SER A 5 -0.01 5.12 -2.96
C SER A 5 1.01 5.86 -3.82
N ASP A 6 1.63 5.16 -4.77
CA ASP A 6 2.22 5.85 -5.91
C ASP A 6 1.12 6.67 -6.62
N GLY A 7 1.50 7.86 -7.07
CA GLY A 7 0.63 8.82 -7.74
C GLY A 7 0.60 8.65 -9.26
N ASP A 8 1.21 7.60 -9.79
CA ASP A 8 1.06 7.22 -11.18
C ASP A 8 -0.33 6.62 -11.46
N THR A 9 -0.58 6.27 -12.72
CA THR A 9 -1.89 5.76 -13.12
C THR A 9 -2.20 4.42 -12.43
N ASP A 10 -1.23 3.52 -12.29
CA ASP A 10 -1.48 2.20 -11.70
C ASP A 10 -1.85 2.33 -10.23
N GLY A 11 -1.07 3.08 -9.46
CA GLY A 11 -1.36 3.37 -8.06
C GLY A 11 -2.73 4.02 -7.84
N VAL A 12 -3.13 4.98 -8.70
CA VAL A 12 -4.45 5.62 -8.62
C VAL A 12 -5.59 4.62 -8.88
N PHE A 13 -5.47 3.77 -9.90
CA PHE A 13 -6.48 2.76 -10.20
C PHE A 13 -6.54 1.68 -9.12
N ALA A 14 -5.39 1.16 -8.68
CA ALA A 14 -5.29 0.19 -7.59
C ALA A 14 -5.92 0.73 -6.30
N THR A 15 -5.67 2.00 -5.98
CA THR A 15 -6.31 2.68 -4.84
C THR A 15 -7.83 2.72 -5.00
N GLY A 16 -8.35 3.11 -6.16
CA GLY A 16 -9.78 3.14 -6.43
C GLY A 16 -10.46 1.77 -6.26
N PHE A 17 -9.84 0.70 -6.76
CA PHE A 17 -10.34 -0.66 -6.58
C PHE A 17 -10.32 -1.10 -5.12
N LEU A 18 -9.23 -0.81 -4.39
CA LEU A 18 -9.14 -1.10 -2.96
C LEU A 18 -10.23 -0.37 -2.17
N LEU A 19 -10.40 0.93 -2.37
CA LEU A 19 -11.43 1.73 -1.71
C LEU A 19 -12.82 1.13 -1.95
N ARG A 20 -13.14 0.78 -3.20
CA ARG A 20 -14.42 0.16 -3.54
C ARG A 20 -14.62 -1.17 -2.79
N ALA A 21 -13.59 -2.02 -2.74
CA ALA A 21 -13.68 -3.29 -2.02
C ALA A 21 -13.92 -3.09 -0.51
N LEU A 22 -13.17 -2.17 0.11
CA LEU A 22 -13.32 -1.84 1.54
C LEU A 22 -14.70 -1.25 1.86
N ILE A 23 -15.25 -0.40 0.98
CA ILE A 23 -16.62 0.13 1.10
C ILE A 23 -17.64 -1.01 1.07
N LEU A 24 -17.51 -1.94 0.10
CA LEU A 24 -18.41 -3.11 0.01
C LEU A 24 -18.30 -4.04 1.23
N MET A 25 -17.18 -4.03 1.93
CA MET A 25 -16.95 -4.77 3.17
C MET A 25 -17.41 -4.02 4.44
N ASN A 26 -17.97 -2.82 4.30
CA ASN A 26 -18.37 -1.94 5.43
C ASN A 26 -17.21 -1.60 6.38
N VAL A 27 -16.00 -1.37 5.86
CA VAL A 27 -14.87 -0.88 6.65
C VAL A 27 -15.05 0.62 6.90
N GLU A 28 -15.44 1.01 8.12
CA GLU A 28 -15.82 2.39 8.44
C GLU A 28 -14.68 3.41 8.21
N GLU A 29 -13.44 3.03 8.49
CA GLU A 29 -12.28 3.91 8.37
C GLU A 29 -12.01 4.36 6.93
N VAL A 30 -12.56 3.68 5.92
CA VAL A 30 -12.37 4.05 4.52
C VAL A 30 -13.15 5.33 4.16
N TYR A 31 -14.27 5.59 4.84
CA TYR A 31 -15.13 6.74 4.57
C TYR A 31 -14.49 8.08 4.97
N SER A 32 -13.42 8.06 5.77
CA SER A 32 -12.65 9.27 6.08
C SER A 32 -11.84 9.77 4.87
N GLY A 33 -11.70 8.98 3.80
CA GLY A 33 -11.02 9.38 2.57
C GLY A 33 -9.53 9.67 2.74
N ASN A 34 -8.87 9.09 3.75
CA ASN A 34 -7.47 9.33 4.05
C ASN A 34 -6.55 8.60 3.05
N VAL A 35 -6.45 9.16 1.86
CA VAL A 35 -5.59 8.71 0.76
C VAL A 35 -4.58 9.79 0.45
N GLU A 36 -3.30 9.44 0.45
CA GLU A 36 -2.21 10.36 0.11
C GLU A 36 -1.36 9.76 -1.02
N TYR A 37 -0.92 10.64 -1.94
CA TYR A 37 -0.02 10.32 -3.04
C TYR A 37 1.29 11.11 -2.83
N PRO A 38 2.20 10.62 -1.97
CA PRO A 38 3.43 11.34 -1.65
C PRO A 38 4.31 11.50 -2.90
N ARG A 39 4.91 12.67 -3.06
CA ARG A 39 5.89 12.90 -4.14
C ARG A 39 7.21 12.20 -3.79
N ALA A 40 8.02 11.90 -4.81
CA ALA A 40 9.35 11.29 -4.62
C ALA A 40 10.21 11.99 -3.55
N ARG A 41 10.22 13.33 -3.52
CA ARG A 41 10.97 14.13 -2.52
C ARG A 41 10.44 14.03 -1.08
N GLU A 42 9.21 13.59 -0.89
CA GLU A 42 8.55 13.44 0.41
C GLU A 42 8.79 12.04 0.97
N MET A 43 9.02 11.05 0.10
CA MET A 43 9.15 9.63 0.44
C MET A 43 10.32 9.34 1.39
N GLU A 44 11.49 9.94 1.17
CA GLU A 44 12.67 9.75 2.03
C GLU A 44 12.44 10.19 3.49
N LYS A 45 11.50 11.11 3.70
CA LYS A 45 11.14 11.65 5.03
C LYS A 45 9.93 10.96 5.63
N LEU A 46 9.25 10.12 4.85
CA LEU A 46 8.00 9.51 5.22
C LEU A 46 8.26 8.22 6.01
N THR A 47 7.64 8.13 7.18
CA THR A 47 7.53 6.88 7.93
C THR A 47 6.08 6.41 7.88
N ALA A 48 5.86 5.25 7.30
CA ALA A 48 4.57 4.58 7.30
C ALA A 48 4.40 3.79 8.60
N THR A 49 3.38 4.15 9.37
CA THR A 49 2.90 3.43 10.55
C THR A 49 1.40 3.15 10.46
N GLY A 50 0.99 1.88 10.47
CA GLY A 50 -0.43 1.51 10.43
C GLY A 50 -1.12 1.80 9.11
N ASN A 51 -0.40 1.77 7.98
CA ASN A 51 -0.94 2.14 6.67
C ASN A 51 -1.10 0.96 5.73
N ILE A 52 -2.00 1.11 4.76
CA ILE A 52 -1.96 0.32 3.53
C ILE A 52 -1.10 1.10 2.54
N LEU A 53 -0.17 0.40 1.90
CA LEU A 53 0.80 0.93 0.95
C LEU A 53 0.53 0.30 -0.41
N ILE A 54 0.46 1.11 -1.46
CA ILE A 54 0.25 0.64 -2.83
C ILE A 54 1.48 1.06 -3.64
N GLU A 55 2.26 0.06 -4.06
CA GLU A 55 3.50 0.24 -4.85
C GLU A 55 4.58 1.10 -4.18
N LEU A 56 4.44 1.37 -2.88
CA LEU A 56 5.40 2.13 -2.09
C LEU A 56 6.35 1.21 -1.32
N HIS A 57 7.14 0.41 -2.02
CA HIS A 57 8.18 -0.45 -1.43
C HIS A 57 9.34 0.38 -0.83
N THR A 58 10.06 -0.17 0.16
CA THR A 58 11.13 0.54 0.91
C THR A 58 12.26 1.07 0.04
N GLU A 59 12.54 0.44 -1.11
CA GLU A 59 13.57 0.91 -2.06
C GLU A 59 13.24 2.29 -2.65
N ARG A 60 11.99 2.74 -2.55
CA ARG A 60 11.59 4.11 -2.94
C ARG A 60 11.86 5.16 -1.84
N GLY A 61 12.55 4.78 -0.76
CA GLY A 61 13.00 5.68 0.31
C GLY A 61 12.07 5.79 1.52
N ILE A 62 10.86 5.21 1.45
CA ILE A 62 9.91 5.19 2.56
C ILE A 62 10.38 4.22 3.66
N LYS A 63 10.21 4.62 4.93
CA LYS A 63 10.49 3.76 6.09
C LYS A 63 9.20 3.17 6.64
N TYR A 64 9.25 1.92 7.07
CA TYR A 64 8.12 1.27 7.73
C TYR A 64 8.38 1.18 9.24
N SER A 65 7.33 1.42 10.02
CA SER A 65 7.31 1.24 11.47
C SER A 65 5.95 0.68 11.89
N GLY A 66 5.92 -0.21 12.88
CA GLY A 66 4.69 -0.91 13.27
C GLY A 66 4.16 -1.77 12.12
N GLN A 67 2.85 -1.99 12.07
CA GLN A 67 2.25 -2.85 11.04
C GLN A 67 1.86 -2.07 9.79
N ASN A 68 2.29 -2.52 8.62
CA ASN A 68 1.90 -1.94 7.33
C ASN A 68 1.60 -3.04 6.31
N LEU A 69 0.56 -2.84 5.49
CA LEU A 69 0.17 -3.78 4.44
C LEU A 69 0.59 -3.22 3.08
N LEU A 70 1.55 -3.86 2.43
CA LEU A 70 1.98 -3.50 1.09
C LEU A 70 1.23 -4.33 0.04
N ILE A 71 0.68 -3.67 -0.97
CA ILE A 71 0.13 -4.25 -2.20
C ILE A 71 1.07 -3.82 -3.32
N ASP A 72 1.69 -4.78 -4.01
CA ASP A 72 2.73 -4.48 -4.99
C ASP A 72 2.78 -5.54 -6.10
N HIS A 73 3.01 -5.08 -7.33
CA HIS A 73 3.15 -5.91 -8.51
C HIS A 73 4.56 -5.86 -9.12
N HIS A 74 5.45 -4.96 -8.66
CA HIS A 74 6.80 -4.79 -9.24
C HIS A 74 7.66 -6.06 -9.15
N PRO A 75 7.74 -6.75 -7.99
CA PRO A 75 8.44 -8.01 -7.96
C PRO A 75 7.48 -9.12 -8.40
N GLU A 76 7.81 -9.81 -9.48
CA GLU A 76 7.04 -10.96 -9.98
C GLU A 76 7.21 -12.17 -9.02
N PRO A 77 6.13 -12.87 -8.61
CA PRO A 77 4.73 -12.56 -8.89
C PRO A 77 4.16 -11.45 -7.98
N PRO A 78 3.07 -10.77 -8.41
CA PRO A 78 2.35 -9.79 -7.60
C PRO A 78 1.99 -10.33 -6.22
N ARG A 79 1.98 -9.44 -5.23
CA ARG A 79 1.92 -9.85 -3.83
C ARG A 79 1.25 -8.83 -2.92
N VAL A 80 0.71 -9.35 -1.84
CA VAL A 80 0.33 -8.60 -0.66
C VAL A 80 1.25 -9.03 0.48
N VAL A 81 1.88 -8.07 1.15
CA VAL A 81 2.86 -8.31 2.22
C VAL A 81 2.46 -7.54 3.47
N LEU A 82 2.29 -8.23 4.58
CA LEU A 82 2.18 -7.60 5.89
C LEU A 82 3.58 -7.47 6.49
N TYR A 83 3.97 -6.25 6.81
CA TYR A 83 5.21 -5.93 7.50
C TYR A 83 4.95 -5.68 8.99
N SER A 84 5.90 -6.08 9.83
CA SER A 84 6.12 -5.54 11.17
C SER A 84 7.46 -4.81 11.15
N ASP A 85 7.42 -3.49 11.29
CA ASP A 85 8.52 -2.60 10.97
C ASP A 85 9.02 -2.86 9.55
N GLN A 86 10.28 -3.25 9.37
CA GLN A 86 10.85 -3.56 8.05
C GLN A 86 10.82 -5.06 7.73
N THR A 87 10.31 -5.89 8.63
CA THR A 87 10.33 -7.34 8.46
C THR A 87 8.99 -7.82 7.89
N PRO A 88 8.99 -8.51 6.73
CA PRO A 88 7.79 -9.14 6.22
C PRO A 88 7.40 -10.32 7.12
N ILE A 89 6.19 -10.30 7.67
CA ILE A 89 5.67 -11.34 8.58
C ILE A 89 4.62 -12.23 7.91
N LEU A 90 3.98 -11.75 6.83
CA LEU A 90 3.09 -12.54 5.99
C LEU A 90 3.24 -12.08 4.54
N THR A 91 3.36 -13.03 3.61
CA THR A 91 3.42 -12.74 2.18
C THR A 91 2.44 -13.64 1.45
N ARG A 92 1.49 -13.04 0.73
CA ARG A 92 0.58 -13.73 -0.18
C ARG A 92 0.92 -13.35 -1.61
N LYS A 93 1.37 -14.33 -2.40
CA LYS A 93 1.65 -14.17 -3.83
C LYS A 93 0.40 -14.55 -4.65
N TYR A 94 0.23 -13.91 -5.80
CA TYR A 94 -0.86 -14.14 -6.72
C TYR A 94 -0.33 -14.42 -8.12
N ASN A 95 -0.83 -15.46 -8.76
CA ASN A 95 -0.55 -15.71 -10.17
C ASN A 95 -1.61 -15.01 -11.00
N ILE A 96 -1.19 -14.11 -11.89
CA ILE A 96 -2.08 -13.58 -12.92
C ILE A 96 -2.10 -14.60 -14.05
N SER A 97 -3.23 -15.30 -14.18
CA SER A 97 -3.48 -16.14 -15.36
C SER A 97 -4.09 -15.21 -16.40
N THR A 98 -3.31 -14.80 -17.40
CA THR A 98 -3.83 -14.08 -18.59
C THR A 98 -4.48 -15.05 -19.55
#